data_AF-A0A917HEM1-F1
#
_entry.id   AF-A0A917HEM1-F1
#
_cell.length_a   1.000
_cell.length_b   1.000
_cell.length_c   1.000
_cell.angle_alpha   90.00
_cell.angle_beta   90.00
_cell.angle_gamma   90.00
#
_symmetry.space_group_name_H-M   'P 1'
#
loop_
_entity.id
_entity.type
_entity.pdbx_description
1 polymer ?
#
loop_
_entity_poly.entity_id
_entity_poly.type
_entity_poly.pdbx_seq_one_letter_code
_entity_poly.pdbx_strand_id
1 'polypeptide(L)'
;MALKKVKRPVLKGEQEFIESRKKDAKHLEEVSSSQVDRNVDEFPKAHLHETISLQGISNENEMSITELPLISFTGGQARLIRKPKLPEGNYFFRINNVTYKKNFKSKFGANGLVLFHFSIGKSEDDTPTQITISFSFSYHYESPLMQFVNNFAPLFDEETISFDGLVGCCGVGRIYHHQTARGSIYERIKVESVNLFN
;
A
#
# COMPACT_ATOMS: atom_id res chain seq x y z
N MET A 1 9.04 61.57 0.12
CA MET A 1 9.54 60.28 -0.39
C MET A 1 8.42 59.60 -1.18
N ALA A 2 8.64 59.29 -2.46
CA ALA A 2 7.61 58.74 -3.35
C ALA A 2 7.61 57.19 -3.30
N LEU A 3 6.46 56.58 -3.01
CA LEU A 3 6.29 55.13 -2.98
C LEU A 3 6.14 54.59 -4.42
N LYS A 4 7.16 53.86 -4.89
CA LYS A 4 7.15 53.20 -6.21
C LYS A 4 6.26 51.96 -6.14
N LYS A 5 5.10 51.99 -6.81
CA LYS A 5 4.19 50.83 -6.89
C LYS A 5 4.80 49.76 -7.79
N VAL A 6 5.11 48.60 -7.21
CA VAL A 6 5.58 47.40 -7.94
C VAL A 6 4.36 46.64 -8.45
N LYS A 7 4.16 46.59 -9.78
CA LYS A 7 3.19 45.69 -10.42
C LYS A 7 3.74 44.27 -10.41
N ARG A 8 3.06 43.34 -9.75
CA ARG A 8 3.36 41.90 -9.85
C ARG A 8 2.71 41.34 -11.13
N PRO A 9 3.38 40.46 -11.88
CA PRO A 9 2.77 39.80 -13.03
C PRO A 9 1.62 38.89 -12.56
N VAL A 10 0.52 38.93 -13.31
CA VAL A 10 -0.64 38.05 -13.10
C VAL A 10 -0.45 36.84 -14.01
N LEU A 11 -0.14 35.68 -13.43
CA LEU A 11 -0.12 34.40 -14.14
C LEU A 11 -1.56 34.05 -14.54
N LYS A 12 -1.88 34.16 -15.83
CA LYS A 12 -3.15 33.68 -16.38
C LYS A 12 -3.03 32.17 -16.61
N GLY A 13 -3.46 31.38 -15.64
CA GLY A 13 -3.34 29.91 -15.58
C GLY A 13 -3.59 29.13 -16.89
N GLU A 14 -4.69 28.37 -16.98
CA GLU A 14 -4.91 27.32 -17.99
C GLU A 14 -4.76 27.75 -19.46
N GLN A 15 -4.83 29.05 -19.76
CA GLN A 15 -4.69 29.58 -21.13
C GLN A 15 -3.25 29.48 -21.66
N GLU A 16 -2.21 29.70 -20.85
CA GLU A 16 -0.80 29.57 -21.29
C GLU A 16 -0.40 28.10 -21.57
N PHE A 17 -1.04 27.14 -20.89
CA PHE A 17 -0.79 25.70 -21.08
C PHE A 17 -1.43 25.16 -22.37
N ILE A 18 -2.56 25.73 -22.79
CA ILE A 18 -3.24 25.33 -24.03
C ILE A 18 -2.52 25.91 -25.26
N GLU A 19 -1.95 27.12 -25.16
CA GLU A 19 -1.20 27.73 -26.27
C GLU A 19 0.14 27.03 -26.55
N SER A 20 0.80 26.50 -25.53
CA SER A 20 2.04 25.72 -25.69
C SER A 20 1.79 24.41 -26.45
N ARG A 21 0.71 23.67 -26.13
CA ARG A 21 0.35 22.46 -26.89
C ARG A 21 -0.09 22.72 -28.34
N LYS A 22 -0.66 23.88 -28.65
CA LYS A 22 -1.06 24.23 -30.03
C LYS A 22 0.13 24.59 -30.93
N LYS A 23 1.24 25.06 -30.37
CA LYS A 23 2.47 25.32 -31.14
C LYS A 23 3.20 24.02 -31.49
N ASP A 24 3.20 23.04 -30.59
CA ASP A 24 3.84 21.74 -30.82
C ASP A 24 3.11 20.89 -31.87
N ALA A 25 1.78 21.03 -31.99
CA ALA A 25 0.98 20.31 -32.98
C ALA A 25 1.13 20.86 -34.41
N LYS A 26 1.57 22.10 -34.60
CA LYS A 26 1.77 22.69 -35.94
C LYS A 26 3.14 22.41 -36.55
N HIS A 27 4.10 21.88 -35.79
CA HIS A 27 5.45 21.58 -36.30
C HIS A 27 5.58 20.14 -36.86
N LEU A 28 4.53 19.30 -36.76
CA LEU A 28 4.60 17.89 -37.15
C LEU A 28 3.93 17.55 -38.50
N GLU A 29 3.23 18.49 -39.15
CA GLU A 29 2.55 18.23 -40.43
C GLU A 29 3.31 18.74 -41.67
N GLU A 30 4.52 19.28 -41.51
CA GLU A 30 5.28 19.87 -42.64
C GLU A 30 6.70 19.28 -42.78
N VAL A 31 6.85 17.95 -42.75
CA VAL A 31 8.01 17.29 -43.40
C VAL A 31 7.51 16.06 -44.16
N SER A 32 7.11 16.36 -45.39
CA SER A 32 6.76 15.44 -46.45
C SER A 32 7.95 14.57 -46.88
N SER A 33 7.64 13.30 -47.18
CA SER A 33 8.12 12.50 -48.32
C SER A 33 9.59 12.63 -48.79
N SER A 34 10.33 11.49 -48.82
CA SER A 34 11.05 10.97 -50.01
C SER A 34 11.75 9.62 -49.72
N GLN A 35 11.41 8.61 -50.53
CA GLN A 35 12.26 7.53 -51.14
C GLN A 35 13.07 6.59 -50.21
N VAL A 36 12.67 5.33 -50.03
CA VAL A 36 12.97 4.12 -50.85
C VAL A 36 14.47 3.94 -51.13
N ASP A 37 15.14 3.04 -50.40
CA ASP A 37 15.74 1.85 -51.02
C ASP A 37 16.14 0.75 -50.01
N ARG A 38 16.24 -0.45 -50.57
CA ARG A 38 16.33 -1.79 -49.98
C ARG A 38 17.55 -2.03 -49.07
N ASN A 39 17.38 -2.81 -48.00
CA ASN A 39 18.12 -4.07 -47.85
C ASN A 39 17.46 -4.99 -46.81
N VAL A 40 17.25 -6.22 -47.26
CA VAL A 40 16.86 -7.39 -46.47
C VAL A 40 18.11 -7.79 -45.70
N ASP A 41 18.02 -7.89 -44.38
CA ASP A 41 18.70 -8.94 -43.64
C ASP A 41 17.89 -9.28 -42.39
N GLU A 42 17.37 -10.50 -42.48
CA GLU A 42 16.71 -11.30 -41.48
C GLU A 42 17.71 -11.64 -40.35
N PHE A 43 17.23 -11.77 -39.10
CA PHE A 43 17.77 -12.52 -37.93
C PHE A 43 17.50 -11.78 -36.60
N PRO A 44 17.35 -12.49 -35.45
CA PRO A 44 16.22 -13.37 -35.17
C PRO A 44 15.54 -13.03 -33.82
N LYS A 45 14.26 -13.39 -33.69
CA LYS A 45 13.58 -13.51 -32.39
C LYS A 45 14.26 -14.60 -31.55
N ALA A 46 15.21 -14.21 -30.70
CA ALA A 46 15.73 -15.09 -29.66
C ALA A 46 14.76 -15.11 -28.48
N HIS A 47 13.91 -16.14 -28.44
CA HIS A 47 13.32 -16.66 -27.21
C HIS A 47 14.46 -17.15 -26.30
N LEU A 48 14.81 -16.37 -25.29
CA LEU A 48 15.57 -16.87 -24.14
C LEU A 48 14.58 -17.20 -23.02
N HIS A 49 13.98 -18.39 -23.13
CA HIS A 49 13.56 -19.14 -21.95
C HIS A 49 14.83 -19.74 -21.35
N GLU A 50 15.55 -18.94 -20.55
CA GLU A 50 16.61 -19.47 -19.72
C GLU A 50 16.02 -19.73 -18.32
N THR A 51 15.51 -20.95 -18.17
CA THR A 51 15.16 -21.53 -16.87
C THR A 51 16.46 -21.67 -16.09
N ILE A 52 16.74 -20.69 -15.23
CA ILE A 52 17.86 -20.77 -14.29
C ILE A 52 17.52 -21.87 -13.27
N SER A 53 18.01 -23.09 -13.52
CA SER A 53 18.09 -24.16 -12.53
C SER A 53 19.19 -23.81 -11.53
N LEU A 54 18.80 -23.25 -10.38
CA LEU A 54 19.69 -23.12 -9.22
C LEU A 54 19.61 -24.40 -8.39
N GLN A 55 20.45 -25.37 -8.72
CA GLN A 55 20.77 -26.49 -7.84
C GLN A 55 21.99 -26.12 -6.99
N GLY A 56 21.73 -25.90 -5.70
CA GLY A 56 22.65 -26.20 -4.60
C GLY A 56 23.75 -25.20 -4.28
N ILE A 57 23.50 -24.28 -3.33
CA ILE A 57 24.48 -23.89 -2.30
C ILE A 57 23.70 -23.64 -1.00
N SER A 58 23.66 -24.66 -0.14
CA SER A 58 23.10 -24.60 1.20
C SER A 58 23.82 -23.54 2.06
N ASN A 59 23.06 -22.56 2.56
CA ASN A 59 23.36 -21.84 3.79
C ASN A 59 22.01 -21.48 4.46
N GLU A 60 21.96 -21.65 5.78
CA GLU A 60 20.76 -21.47 6.62
C GLU A 60 20.24 -20.03 6.60
N ASN A 61 19.45 -19.68 5.58
CA ASN A 61 18.39 -18.66 5.56
C ASN A 61 17.75 -18.59 4.17
N GLU A 62 17.51 -19.75 3.54
CA GLU A 62 16.84 -19.80 2.25
C GLU A 62 15.35 -19.52 2.44
N MET A 63 14.93 -18.26 2.20
CA MET A 63 13.55 -17.99 1.81
C MET A 63 13.21 -18.96 0.68
N SER A 64 12.19 -19.79 0.89
CA SER A 64 11.73 -20.68 -0.17
C SER A 64 11.40 -19.84 -1.41
N ILE A 65 11.74 -20.32 -2.61
CA ILE A 65 11.49 -19.59 -3.88
C ILE A 65 9.99 -19.20 -4.01
N THR A 66 9.11 -19.90 -3.31
CA THR A 66 7.67 -19.66 -3.15
C THR A 66 7.28 -18.42 -2.32
N GLU A 67 8.19 -17.89 -1.50
CA GLU A 67 7.98 -16.73 -0.60
C GLU A 67 8.41 -15.39 -1.22
N LEU A 68 9.13 -15.41 -2.34
CA LEU A 68 9.52 -14.19 -3.02
C LEU A 68 8.27 -13.40 -3.47
N PRO A 69 8.26 -12.07 -3.29
CA PRO A 69 7.12 -11.26 -3.67
C PRO A 69 6.94 -11.30 -5.19
N LEU A 70 5.72 -11.58 -5.63
CA LEU A 70 5.42 -11.64 -7.06
C LEU A 70 5.40 -10.23 -7.65
N ILE A 71 5.94 -10.06 -8.85
CA ILE A 71 5.85 -8.81 -9.61
C ILE A 71 4.88 -9.01 -10.77
N SER A 72 3.96 -8.07 -10.96
CA SER A 72 3.01 -8.05 -12.07
C SER A 72 3.27 -6.82 -12.95
N PHE A 73 3.24 -7.02 -14.27
CA PHE A 73 3.39 -5.97 -15.26
C PHE A 73 2.06 -5.76 -15.99
N THR A 74 1.57 -4.52 -16.05
CA THR A 74 0.33 -4.19 -16.77
C THR A 74 0.41 -2.76 -17.29
N GLY A 75 0.15 -2.56 -18.59
CA GLY A 75 0.16 -1.22 -19.21
C GLY A 75 1.49 -0.47 -19.07
N GLY A 76 2.62 -1.18 -19.15
CA GLY A 76 3.97 -0.60 -19.01
C GLY A 76 4.39 -0.29 -17.57
N GLN A 77 3.60 -0.65 -16.55
CA GLN A 77 3.93 -0.44 -15.14
C GLN A 77 4.19 -1.77 -14.43
N ALA A 78 5.17 -1.78 -13.53
CA ALA A 78 5.45 -2.90 -12.62
C ALA A 78 4.83 -2.65 -11.25
N ARG A 79 4.31 -3.70 -10.61
CA ARG A 79 3.81 -3.66 -9.23
C ARG A 79 4.15 -4.94 -8.48
N LEU A 80 4.40 -4.83 -7.18
CA LEU A 80 4.49 -5.98 -6.29
C LEU A 80 3.07 -6.45 -5.92
N ILE A 81 2.86 -7.76 -5.92
CA ILE A 81 1.64 -8.42 -5.45
C ILE A 81 1.90 -8.91 -4.05
N ARG A 82 1.18 -8.32 -3.08
CA ARG A 82 1.25 -8.75 -1.69
C ARG A 82 0.53 -10.09 -1.51
N LYS A 83 1.20 -11.04 -0.86
CA LYS A 83 0.62 -12.26 -0.28
C LYS A 83 0.40 -12.06 1.23
N PRO A 84 -0.58 -12.76 1.84
CA PRO A 84 -0.76 -12.72 3.27
C PRO A 84 0.39 -13.49 3.95
N LYS A 85 0.81 -13.00 5.12
CA LYS A 85 1.81 -13.65 6.00
C LYS A 85 1.21 -14.77 6.84
N LEU A 86 -0.10 -14.71 7.07
CA LEU A 86 -0.84 -15.66 7.89
C LEU A 86 -2.03 -16.22 7.10
N PRO A 87 -2.35 -17.52 7.22
CA PRO A 87 -3.60 -18.04 6.71
C PRO A 87 -4.78 -17.45 7.49
N GLU A 88 -5.99 -17.58 6.93
CA GLU A 88 -7.21 -17.22 7.66
C GLU A 88 -7.43 -18.18 8.83
N GLY A 89 -7.99 -17.67 9.93
CA GLY A 89 -8.24 -18.48 11.12
C GLY A 89 -8.32 -17.64 12.39
N ASN A 90 -8.46 -18.32 13.52
CA ASN A 90 -8.49 -17.69 14.84
C ASN A 90 -7.10 -17.72 15.46
N TYR A 91 -6.71 -16.60 16.04
CA TYR A 91 -5.39 -16.39 16.59
C TYR A 91 -5.45 -15.57 17.86
N PHE A 92 -4.46 -15.78 18.74
CA PHE A 92 -4.14 -14.82 19.77
C PHE A 92 -3.46 -13.61 19.13
N PHE A 93 -3.88 -12.42 19.55
CA PHE A 93 -3.25 -11.18 19.13
C PHE A 93 -2.80 -10.36 20.32
N ARG A 94 -1.77 -9.55 20.11
CA ARG A 94 -1.37 -8.45 21.00
C ARG A 94 -1.05 -7.22 20.17
N ILE A 95 -1.54 -6.05 20.59
CA ILE A 95 -1.19 -4.77 19.98
C ILE A 95 0.18 -4.35 20.51
N ASN A 96 1.17 -4.26 19.63
CA ASN A 96 2.53 -3.88 20.01
C ASN A 96 2.75 -2.37 19.90
N ASN A 97 2.13 -1.74 18.91
CA ASN A 97 2.33 -0.33 18.61
C ASN A 97 1.18 0.18 17.73
N VAL A 98 0.90 1.48 17.83
CA VAL A 98 -0.01 2.19 16.94
C VAL A 98 0.71 3.39 16.33
N THR A 99 0.68 3.51 15.00
CA THR A 99 1.29 4.66 14.31
C THR A 99 0.28 5.39 13.45
N TYR A 100 0.40 6.72 13.40
CA TYR A 100 -0.46 7.57 12.59
C TYR A 100 0.30 8.19 11.42
N LYS A 101 -0.21 8.01 10.20
CA LYS A 101 0.33 8.62 8.98
C LYS A 101 -0.65 9.66 8.45
N LYS A 102 -0.21 10.92 8.42
CA LYS A 102 -0.94 12.05 7.82
C LYS A 102 -0.73 12.10 6.30
N ASN A 103 -1.64 12.77 5.61
CA ASN A 103 -1.53 13.15 4.20
C ASN A 103 -1.41 11.98 3.20
N PHE A 104 -2.08 10.86 3.49
CA PHE A 104 -2.21 9.80 2.51
C PHE A 104 -3.18 10.24 1.41
N LYS A 105 -2.70 10.36 0.17
CA LYS A 105 -3.53 10.78 -0.97
C LYS A 105 -4.53 9.69 -1.32
N SER A 106 -5.81 9.97 -1.08
CA SER A 106 -6.92 9.16 -1.58
C SER A 106 -7.61 9.86 -2.76
N LYS A 107 -8.52 9.14 -3.43
CA LYS A 107 -9.41 9.72 -4.46
C LYS A 107 -10.33 10.83 -3.93
N PHE A 108 -10.46 10.98 -2.61
CA PHE A 108 -11.29 11.99 -1.94
C PHE A 108 -10.46 13.08 -1.23
N GLY A 109 -9.16 13.14 -1.47
CA GLY A 109 -8.25 14.08 -0.81
C GLY A 109 -7.30 13.44 0.18
N ALA A 110 -6.63 14.27 0.96
CA ALA A 110 -5.66 13.84 1.97
C ALA A 110 -6.37 13.19 3.16
N ASN A 111 -6.13 11.91 3.39
CA ASN A 111 -6.67 11.15 4.50
C ASN A 111 -5.58 10.76 5.49
N GLY A 112 -5.96 10.58 6.75
CA GLY A 112 -5.12 9.93 7.75
C GLY A 112 -5.22 8.41 7.66
N LEU A 113 -4.13 7.70 7.96
CA LEU A 113 -4.14 6.26 8.21
C LEU A 113 -3.64 5.98 9.62
N VAL A 114 -4.36 5.13 10.35
CA VAL A 114 -3.90 4.53 11.60
C VAL A 114 -3.40 3.13 11.29
N LEU A 115 -2.19 2.79 11.73
CA LEU A 115 -1.57 1.50 11.52
C LEU A 115 -1.39 0.83 12.88
N PHE A 116 -2.07 -0.30 13.07
CA PHE A 116 -1.89 -1.14 14.24
C PHE A 116 -0.89 -2.25 13.91
N HIS A 117 0.14 -2.37 14.73
CA HIS A 117 1.16 -3.39 14.63
C HIS A 117 0.86 -4.49 15.66
N PHE A 118 0.72 -5.73 15.20
CA PHE A 118 0.31 -6.85 16.02
C PHE A 118 1.35 -7.95 16.05
N SER A 119 1.47 -8.59 17.22
CA SER A 119 2.00 -9.94 17.38
C SER A 119 0.83 -10.92 17.27
N ILE A 120 0.91 -11.91 16.39
CA ILE A 120 -0.15 -12.92 16.16
C ILE A 120 0.42 -14.33 16.30
N GLY A 121 -0.22 -15.19 17.11
CA GLY A 121 0.19 -16.58 17.35
C GLY A 121 -1.02 -17.52 17.43
N LYS A 122 -0.84 -18.84 17.20
CA LYS A 122 -1.95 -19.80 17.40
C LYS A 122 -2.13 -20.15 18.88
N SER A 123 -1.07 -20.05 19.65
CA SER A 123 -1.05 -20.12 21.11
C SER A 123 -0.30 -18.90 21.68
N GLU A 124 -0.36 -18.71 23.00
CA GLU A 124 0.40 -17.65 23.69
C GLU A 124 1.91 -17.93 23.72
N ASP A 125 2.31 -19.20 23.65
CA ASP A 125 3.70 -19.65 23.70
C ASP A 125 4.37 -19.76 22.32
N ASP A 126 3.58 -19.62 21.24
CA ASP A 126 4.10 -19.67 19.87
C ASP A 126 4.97 -18.45 19.57
N THR A 127 6.02 -18.65 18.75
CA THR A 127 6.75 -17.54 18.14
C THR A 127 5.80 -16.67 17.31
N PRO A 128 5.55 -15.41 17.69
CA PRO A 128 4.50 -14.62 17.09
C PRO A 128 4.91 -14.07 15.72
N THR A 129 3.98 -14.13 14.77
CA THR A 129 4.12 -13.47 13.47
C THR A 129 3.72 -12.00 13.59
N GLN A 130 4.59 -11.11 13.08
CA GLN A 130 4.37 -9.67 13.11
C GLN A 130 3.60 -9.20 11.87
N ILE A 131 2.40 -8.67 12.08
CA ILE A 131 1.57 -8.08 11.01
C ILE A 131 1.25 -6.61 11.29
N THR A 132 0.84 -5.89 10.25
CA THR A 132 0.40 -4.50 10.36
C THR A 132 -0.89 -4.33 9.59
N ILE A 133 -1.92 -3.88 10.27
CA ILE A 133 -3.25 -3.64 9.68
C ILE A 133 -3.49 -2.14 9.69
N SER A 134 -3.89 -1.61 8.54
CA SER A 134 -4.17 -0.19 8.37
C SER A 134 -5.67 0.09 8.30
N PHE A 135 -6.07 1.16 8.97
CA PHE A 135 -7.43 1.68 8.98
C PHE A 135 -7.40 3.12 8.47
N SER A 136 -8.39 3.48 7.65
CA SER A 136 -8.61 4.88 7.31
C SER A 136 -9.11 5.62 8.54
N PHE A 137 -8.49 6.75 8.84
CA PHE A 137 -8.88 7.59 9.95
C PHE A 137 -10.26 8.21 9.69
N SER A 138 -11.18 8.04 10.64
CA SER A 138 -12.54 8.57 10.59
C SER A 138 -13.08 8.68 12.01
N TYR A 139 -13.86 9.72 12.27
CA TYR A 139 -14.61 9.88 13.52
C TYR A 139 -16.01 9.26 13.45
N HIS A 140 -16.44 8.75 12.30
CA HIS A 140 -17.77 8.15 12.16
C HIS A 140 -17.83 6.82 12.90
N TYR A 141 -18.85 6.65 13.76
CA TYR A 141 -18.97 5.48 14.65
C TYR A 141 -19.07 4.14 13.89
N GLU A 142 -19.71 4.12 12.72
CA GLU A 142 -19.78 2.93 11.86
C GLU A 142 -18.52 2.70 11.01
N SER A 143 -17.51 3.56 11.11
CA SER A 143 -16.28 3.36 10.33
C SER A 143 -15.54 2.10 10.79
N PRO A 144 -14.80 1.41 9.91
CA PRO A 144 -14.04 0.22 10.29
C PRO A 144 -13.05 0.45 11.44
N LEU A 145 -12.48 1.66 11.53
CA LEU A 145 -11.62 2.04 12.64
C LEU A 145 -12.39 2.07 13.96
N MET A 146 -13.52 2.79 13.99
CA MET A 146 -14.30 2.93 15.22
C MET A 146 -14.94 1.60 15.65
N GLN A 147 -15.42 0.79 14.70
CA GLN A 147 -15.89 -0.57 14.99
C GLN A 147 -14.78 -1.45 15.57
N PHE A 148 -13.54 -1.35 15.06
CA PHE A 148 -12.39 -2.06 15.63
C PHE A 148 -12.10 -1.61 17.05
N VAL A 149 -11.98 -0.30 17.29
CA VAL A 149 -11.70 0.29 18.62
C VAL A 149 -12.80 -0.05 19.63
N ASN A 150 -14.06 -0.11 19.21
CA ASN A 150 -15.18 -0.41 20.08
C ASN A 150 -15.12 -1.81 20.72
N ASN A 151 -14.36 -2.76 20.15
CA ASN A 151 -14.15 -4.07 20.78
C ASN A 151 -13.37 -3.99 22.09
N PHE A 152 -12.64 -2.90 22.33
CA PHE A 152 -11.86 -2.68 23.55
C PHE A 152 -12.60 -1.85 24.59
N ALA A 153 -13.80 -1.33 24.28
CA ALA A 153 -14.58 -0.50 25.20
C ALA A 153 -14.77 -1.14 26.60
N PRO A 154 -15.02 -2.46 26.74
CA PRO A 154 -15.15 -3.09 28.06
C PRO A 154 -13.91 -3.00 28.96
N LEU A 155 -12.73 -2.69 28.41
CA LEU A 155 -11.48 -2.58 29.17
C LEU A 155 -11.23 -1.18 29.74
N PHE A 156 -11.91 -0.16 29.21
CA PHE A 156 -11.63 1.25 29.47
C PHE A 156 -12.91 2.00 29.85
N ASP A 157 -13.80 1.35 30.60
CA ASP A 157 -15.13 1.86 30.89
C ASP A 157 -15.09 3.30 31.42
N GLU A 158 -15.82 4.19 30.74
CA GLU A 158 -15.85 5.65 30.97
C GLU A 158 -14.49 6.40 30.88
N GLU A 159 -13.41 5.75 30.45
CA GLU A 159 -12.10 6.37 30.29
C GLU A 159 -11.89 7.00 28.90
N THR A 160 -11.21 8.14 28.86
CA THR A 160 -10.73 8.73 27.61
C THR A 160 -9.27 8.39 27.42
N ILE A 161 -8.99 7.50 26.45
CA ILE A 161 -7.62 7.08 26.11
C ILE A 161 -7.20 7.60 24.73
N SER A 162 -5.88 7.72 24.53
CA SER A 162 -5.32 7.87 23.19
C SER A 162 -5.20 6.49 22.52
N PHE A 163 -4.87 6.45 21.21
CA PHE A 163 -4.56 5.19 20.53
C PHE A 163 -3.41 4.42 21.18
N ASP A 164 -2.48 5.13 21.83
CA ASP A 164 -1.36 4.49 22.54
C ASP A 164 -1.84 3.71 23.77
N GLY A 165 -3.00 4.09 24.35
CA GLY A 165 -3.64 3.35 25.44
C GLY A 165 -4.09 1.94 25.04
N LEU A 166 -4.23 1.65 23.75
CA LEU A 166 -4.53 0.30 23.25
C LEU A 166 -3.28 -0.59 23.14
N VAL A 167 -2.08 -0.02 23.29
CA VAL A 167 -0.84 -0.80 23.23
C VAL A 167 -0.77 -1.73 24.44
N GLY A 168 -0.49 -3.00 24.18
CA GLY A 168 -0.50 -4.06 25.19
C GLY A 168 -1.82 -4.83 25.24
N CYS A 169 -2.94 -4.26 24.77
CA CYS A 169 -4.21 -5.00 24.69
C CYS A 169 -4.05 -6.27 23.84
N CYS A 170 -4.61 -7.37 24.34
CA CYS A 170 -4.55 -8.67 23.72
C CYS A 170 -5.93 -9.33 23.71
N GLY A 171 -6.01 -10.49 23.07
CA GLY A 171 -7.22 -11.29 23.03
C GLY A 171 -7.21 -12.28 21.88
N VAL A 172 -8.40 -12.76 21.51
CA VAL A 172 -8.58 -13.65 20.36
C VAL A 172 -9.22 -12.88 19.22
N GLY A 173 -8.66 -13.04 18.02
CA GLY A 173 -9.16 -12.41 16.82
C GLY A 173 -9.12 -13.36 15.63
N ARG A 174 -10.10 -13.21 14.75
CA ARG A 174 -10.15 -13.92 13.47
C ARG A 174 -9.44 -13.12 12.39
N ILE A 175 -8.37 -13.69 11.85
CA ILE A 175 -7.69 -13.20 10.66
C ILE A 175 -8.47 -13.67 9.42
N TYR A 176 -8.74 -12.73 8.52
CA TYR A 176 -9.35 -12.99 7.22
C TYR A 176 -8.67 -12.15 6.14
N HIS A 177 -8.82 -12.56 4.89
CA HIS A 177 -8.13 -11.97 3.75
C HIS A 177 -9.04 -11.06 2.94
N HIS A 178 -8.50 -9.91 2.55
CA HIS A 178 -9.13 -8.99 1.63
C HIS A 178 -8.29 -8.89 0.36
N GLN A 179 -8.86 -9.33 -0.77
CA GLN A 179 -8.23 -9.22 -2.07
C GLN A 179 -8.64 -7.92 -2.76
N THR A 180 -7.64 -7.16 -3.20
CA THR A 180 -7.85 -5.97 -4.03
C THR A 180 -8.15 -6.36 -5.48
N ALA A 181 -8.78 -5.47 -6.25
CA ALA A 181 -9.00 -5.65 -7.69
C ALA A 181 -7.71 -5.92 -8.49
N ARG A 182 -6.55 -5.61 -7.91
CA ARG A 182 -5.22 -5.80 -8.49
C ARG A 182 -4.54 -7.10 -8.03
N GLY A 183 -5.24 -7.97 -7.32
CA GLY A 183 -4.77 -9.28 -6.89
C GLY A 183 -3.91 -9.29 -5.62
N SER A 184 -3.56 -8.13 -5.06
CA SER A 184 -2.88 -8.09 -3.75
C SER A 184 -3.85 -8.49 -2.64
N ILE A 185 -3.39 -9.35 -1.74
CA ILE A 185 -4.16 -9.88 -0.62
C ILE A 185 -3.60 -9.27 0.67
N TYR A 186 -4.49 -8.75 1.51
CA TYR A 186 -4.17 -8.12 2.78
C TYR A 186 -4.90 -8.81 3.93
N GLU A 187 -4.22 -8.93 5.05
CA GLU A 187 -4.80 -9.42 6.29
C GLU A 187 -5.69 -8.36 6.93
N ARG A 188 -6.82 -8.80 7.46
CA ARG A 188 -7.74 -8.05 8.30
C ARG A 188 -7.97 -8.85 9.58
N ILE A 189 -8.39 -8.16 10.64
CA ILE A 189 -8.70 -8.77 11.93
C ILE A 189 -10.11 -8.39 12.35
N LYS A 190 -10.87 -9.40 12.79
CA LYS A 190 -12.10 -9.21 13.54
C LYS A 190 -11.81 -9.65 14.97
N VAL A 191 -11.93 -8.75 15.94
CA VAL A 191 -11.74 -9.07 17.35
C VAL A 191 -12.92 -9.93 17.81
N GLU A 192 -12.64 -11.06 18.46
CA GLU A 192 -13.65 -11.97 19.02
C GLU A 192 -13.73 -11.82 20.53
N SER A 193 -12.59 -11.65 21.21
CA SER A 193 -12.51 -11.34 22.63
C SER A 193 -11.31 -10.45 22.93
N VAL A 194 -11.37 -9.75 24.06
CA VAL A 194 -10.28 -8.93 24.59
C VAL A 194 -9.98 -9.33 26.03
N ASN A 195 -8.70 -9.39 26.38
CA ASN A 195 -8.22 -9.73 27.71
C ASN A 195 -7.29 -8.61 28.21
N LEU A 196 -7.25 -8.41 29.52
CA LEU A 196 -6.18 -7.64 30.16
C LEU A 196 -4.99 -8.58 30.38
N PHE A 197 -3.81 -8.19 29.91
CA PHE A 197 -2.57 -8.80 30.39
C PHE A 197 -2.35 -8.29 31.82
N ASN A 198 -2.50 -9.18 32.82
CA ASN A 198 -1.98 -8.96 34.17
C ASN A 198 -0.48 -9.29 34.21
#